data_AF-A0A1S1Z4F5-F1
#
_entry.id   AF-A0A1S1Z4F5-F1
#
_cell.length_a   1.000
_cell.length_b   1.000
_cell.length_c   1.000
_cell.angle_alpha   90.00
_cell.angle_beta   90.00
_cell.angle_gamma   90.00
#
_symmetry.space_group_name_H-M   'P 1'
#
loop_
_entity.id
_entity.type
_entity.pdbx_description
1 polymer ?
#
loop_
_entity_poly.entity_id
_entity_poly.type
_entity_poly.pdbx_seq_one_letter_code
_entity_poly.pdbx_strand_id
1 'polypeptide(L)'
;MTLNKILTASLIVVHILLITSCAKDAKVSEDDFDMTSWKNDPQGCKGDRAIIDQDFMKIKDKLLGVSITGIRKTLGAPDRVDLDNRSTKQYVYFVQKGGQCEDSDEQSVGKSYRIYFDALELVREISPEL
;
A
#
# COMPACT_ATOMS: atom_id res chain seq x y z
N MET A 1 -11.74 1.91 51.35
CA MET A 1 -10.50 1.91 50.55
C MET A 1 -10.51 0.92 49.37
N THR A 2 -11.45 -0.02 49.31
CA THR A 2 -11.59 -1.04 48.24
C THR A 2 -12.39 -0.54 47.03
N LEU A 3 -13.43 0.28 47.22
CA LEU A 3 -14.31 0.77 46.14
C LEU A 3 -13.58 1.70 45.14
N ASN A 4 -12.77 2.63 45.64
CA ASN A 4 -11.96 3.52 44.78
C ASN A 4 -10.93 2.76 43.94
N LYS A 5 -10.37 1.66 44.46
CA LYS A 5 -9.41 0.82 43.73
C LYS A 5 -10.07 0.05 42.58
N ILE A 6 -11.31 -0.39 42.77
CA ILE A 6 -12.11 -1.06 41.73
C ILE A 6 -12.53 -0.05 40.65
N LEU A 7 -12.93 1.16 41.05
CA LEU A 7 -13.27 2.24 40.11
C LEU A 7 -12.07 2.67 39.25
N THR A 8 -10.89 2.83 39.86
CA THR A 8 -9.66 3.17 39.12
C THR A 8 -9.20 2.01 38.25
N ALA A 9 -9.30 0.76 38.71
CA ALA A 9 -8.97 -0.42 37.89
C ALA A 9 -9.89 -0.53 36.67
N SER A 10 -11.19 -0.25 36.83
CA SER A 10 -12.16 -0.27 35.73
C SER A 10 -11.90 0.85 34.72
N LEU A 11 -11.51 2.05 35.17
CA LEU A 11 -11.15 3.16 34.29
C LEU A 11 -9.87 2.89 33.48
N ILE A 12 -8.90 2.17 34.07
CA ILE A 12 -7.66 1.73 33.41
C ILE A 12 -7.96 0.67 32.35
N VAL A 13 -8.83 -0.29 32.64
CA VAL A 13 -9.23 -1.34 31.66
C VAL A 13 -9.96 -0.72 30.46
N VAL A 14 -10.84 0.26 30.68
CA VAL A 14 -11.51 0.99 29.59
C VAL A 14 -10.52 1.80 28.73
N HIS A 15 -9.50 2.41 29.32
CA HIS A 15 -8.45 3.11 28.56
C HIS A 15 -7.57 2.16 27.73
N ILE A 16 -7.30 0.95 28.22
CA ILE A 16 -6.51 -0.06 27.50
C ILE A 16 -7.28 -0.61 26.28
N LEU A 17 -8.61 -0.67 26.34
CA LEU A 17 -9.46 -1.13 25.23
C LEU A 17 -9.59 -0.12 24.08
N LEU A 18 -9.26 1.16 24.29
CA LEU A 18 -9.45 2.22 23.28
C LEU A 18 -8.26 2.40 22.32
N ILE A 19 -7.13 1.74 22.57
CA ILE A 19 -5.90 1.92 21.76
C ILE A 19 -5.66 0.83 20.71
N THR A 20 -6.57 -0.14 20.55
CA THR A 20 -6.44 -1.16 19.49
C THR A 20 -6.96 -0.61 18.16
N SER A 21 -6.12 0.14 17.45
CA SER A 21 -6.37 0.46 16.03
C SER A 21 -6.13 -0.79 15.17
N CYS A 22 -7.16 -1.27 14.48
CA CYS A 22 -7.07 -2.43 13.58
C CYS A 22 -6.71 -1.99 12.16
N ALA A 23 -5.44 -1.63 11.92
CA ALA A 23 -4.92 -1.71 10.55
C ALA A 23 -4.71 -3.18 10.20
N LYS A 24 -5.13 -3.60 8.99
CA LYS A 24 -4.89 -4.97 8.52
C LYS A 24 -3.43 -5.10 8.11
N ASP A 25 -2.75 -6.13 8.59
CA ASP A 25 -1.45 -6.52 8.02
C ASP A 25 -1.66 -7.13 6.63
N ALA A 26 -0.82 -6.73 5.67
CA ALA A 26 -0.73 -7.42 4.39
C ALA A 26 -0.21 -8.84 4.64
N LYS A 27 -1.14 -9.80 4.74
CA LYS A 27 -0.83 -11.24 4.81
C LYS A 27 -0.40 -11.74 3.43
N VAL A 28 0.72 -11.23 2.93
CA VAL A 28 1.34 -11.56 1.63
C VAL A 28 2.73 -12.11 1.92
N SER A 29 3.01 -13.34 1.49
CA SER A 29 4.35 -13.96 1.55
C SER A 29 5.09 -13.81 0.21
N GLU A 30 6.40 -14.09 0.20
CA GLU A 30 7.18 -14.17 -1.06
C GLU A 30 6.67 -15.29 -1.99
N ASP A 31 6.08 -16.35 -1.44
CA ASP A 31 5.46 -17.43 -2.22
C ASP A 31 4.17 -16.98 -2.94
N ASP A 32 3.45 -15.99 -2.38
CA ASP A 32 2.25 -15.43 -2.99
C ASP A 32 2.58 -14.44 -4.11
N PHE A 33 3.69 -13.71 -3.96
CA PHE A 33 4.11 -12.61 -4.81
C PHE A 33 5.58 -12.29 -4.53
N ASP A 34 6.40 -12.30 -5.59
CA ASP A 34 7.83 -11.97 -5.53
C ASP A 34 8.04 -10.47 -5.25
N MET A 35 7.96 -10.12 -3.96
CA MET A 35 8.16 -8.77 -3.47
C MET A 35 9.58 -8.30 -3.72
N THR A 36 10.54 -9.23 -3.73
CA THR A 36 11.95 -8.92 -3.95
C THR A 36 12.19 -8.41 -5.37
N SER A 37 11.74 -9.13 -6.38
CA SER A 37 11.83 -8.69 -7.78
C SER A 37 11.04 -7.39 -8.00
N TRP A 38 9.83 -7.28 -7.44
CA TRP A 38 9.03 -6.05 -7.54
C TRP A 38 9.75 -4.80 -7.01
N LYS A 39 10.36 -4.91 -5.82
CA LYS A 39 11.08 -3.81 -5.18
C LYS A 39 12.38 -3.45 -5.91
N ASN A 40 12.99 -4.41 -6.58
CA ASN A 40 14.24 -4.23 -7.33
C ASN A 40 14.02 -3.65 -8.74
N ASP A 41 12.78 -3.47 -9.17
CA ASP A 41 12.42 -2.88 -10.46
C ASP A 41 11.65 -1.55 -10.27
N PRO A 42 12.30 -0.49 -9.75
CA PRO A 42 11.69 0.83 -9.64
C PRO A 42 11.28 1.31 -11.04
N GLN A 43 10.11 1.97 -11.11
CA GLN A 43 9.49 2.45 -12.36
C GLN A 43 9.16 1.37 -13.40
N GLY A 44 9.33 0.08 -13.08
CA GLY A 44 9.08 -1.03 -14.02
C GLY A 44 10.06 -1.09 -15.20
N CYS A 45 11.19 -0.39 -15.12
CA CYS A 45 12.12 -0.19 -16.24
C CYS A 45 13.00 -1.39 -16.57
N LYS A 46 13.16 -2.35 -15.64
CA LYS A 46 13.82 -3.63 -15.90
C LYS A 46 12.87 -4.61 -16.57
N GLY A 47 11.58 -4.54 -16.24
CA GLY A 47 10.52 -5.39 -16.79
C GLY A 47 10.20 -6.59 -15.89
N ASP A 48 10.79 -6.66 -14.70
CA ASP A 48 10.54 -7.73 -13.73
C ASP A 48 9.09 -7.64 -13.23
N ARG A 49 8.57 -6.43 -13.00
CA ARG A 49 7.16 -6.24 -12.61
C ARG A 49 6.18 -6.72 -13.68
N ALA A 50 6.52 -6.58 -14.96
CA ALA A 50 5.66 -7.04 -16.05
C ALA A 50 5.49 -8.56 -16.04
N ILE A 51 6.53 -9.30 -15.66
CA ILE A 51 6.52 -10.77 -15.56
C ILE A 51 5.56 -11.22 -14.45
N ILE A 52 5.54 -10.51 -13.32
CA ILE A 52 4.74 -10.86 -12.13
C ILE A 52 3.45 -10.02 -11.97
N ASP A 53 3.02 -9.31 -13.02
CA ASP A 53 1.82 -8.46 -13.02
C ASP A 53 0.56 -9.25 -12.63
N GLN A 54 0.41 -10.46 -13.17
CA GLN A 54 -0.72 -11.32 -12.83
C GLN A 54 -0.70 -11.74 -11.36
N ASP A 55 0.48 -11.97 -10.78
CA ASP A 55 0.62 -12.34 -9.37
C ASP A 55 0.33 -11.15 -8.45
N PHE A 56 0.75 -9.95 -8.83
CA PHE A 56 0.32 -8.71 -8.18
C PHE A 56 -1.22 -8.60 -8.14
N MET A 57 -1.88 -8.88 -9.27
CA MET A 57 -3.34 -8.84 -9.32
C MET A 57 -4.02 -9.92 -8.49
N LYS A 58 -3.40 -11.11 -8.32
CA LYS A 58 -3.91 -12.15 -7.42
C LYS A 58 -3.85 -11.75 -5.94
N ILE A 59 -2.87 -10.93 -5.54
CA ILE A 59 -2.77 -10.46 -4.15
C ILE A 59 -3.54 -9.16 -3.86
N LYS A 60 -4.12 -8.51 -4.87
CA LYS A 60 -4.85 -7.23 -4.73
C LYS A 60 -5.82 -7.20 -3.55
N ASP A 61 -6.65 -8.24 -3.39
CA ASP A 61 -7.66 -8.28 -2.31
C ASP A 61 -7.03 -8.45 -0.92
N LYS A 62 -5.84 -9.06 -0.84
CA LYS A 62 -5.06 -9.14 0.40
C LYS A 62 -4.55 -7.76 0.82
N LEU A 63 -4.34 -6.85 -0.13
CA LEU A 63 -3.85 -5.48 0.10
C LEU A 63 -4.96 -4.49 0.51
N LEU A 64 -6.23 -4.78 0.24
CA LEU A 64 -7.34 -3.91 0.70
C LEU A 64 -7.38 -3.83 2.23
N GLY A 65 -7.53 -2.60 2.75
CA GLY A 65 -7.51 -2.27 4.18
C GLY A 65 -6.12 -2.27 4.84
N VAL A 66 -5.06 -2.54 4.08
CA VAL A 66 -3.68 -2.48 4.57
C VAL A 66 -3.26 -1.02 4.75
N SER A 67 -2.49 -0.71 5.79
CA SER A 67 -1.95 0.63 6.00
C SER A 67 -0.92 1.02 4.93
N ILE A 68 -0.75 2.32 4.71
CA ILE A 68 0.29 2.86 3.83
C ILE A 68 1.69 2.33 4.14
N THR A 69 2.00 2.12 5.43
CA THR A 69 3.26 1.50 5.87
C THR A 69 3.33 0.03 5.52
N GLY A 70 2.23 -0.71 5.65
CA GLY A 70 2.12 -2.10 5.20
C GLY A 70 2.32 -2.23 3.69
N ILE A 71 1.74 -1.32 2.91
CA ILE A 71 1.98 -1.25 1.46
C ILE A 71 3.45 -0.99 1.15
N ARG A 72 4.10 -0.05 1.84
CA ARG A 72 5.55 0.17 1.66
C ARG A 72 6.39 -1.06 2.03
N LYS A 73 5.96 -1.83 3.03
CA LYS A 73 6.63 -3.08 3.43
C LYS A 73 6.50 -4.16 2.35
N THR A 74 5.32 -4.27 1.73
CA THR A 74 5.04 -5.27 0.68
C THR A 74 5.60 -4.87 -0.68
N LEU A 75 5.33 -3.65 -1.14
CA LEU A 75 5.64 -3.19 -2.51
C LEU A 75 6.87 -2.28 -2.62
N GLY A 76 7.43 -1.83 -1.50
CA GLY A 76 8.52 -0.85 -1.51
C GLY A 76 8.04 0.59 -1.73
N ALA A 77 8.98 1.48 -2.06
CA ALA A 77 8.66 2.87 -2.38
C ALA A 77 7.81 2.94 -3.66
N PRO A 78 6.75 3.78 -3.70
CA PRO A 78 6.02 4.04 -4.93
C PRO A 78 6.89 4.80 -5.92
N ASP A 79 6.62 4.63 -7.21
CA ASP A 79 7.35 5.33 -8.26
C ASP A 79 6.91 6.80 -8.36
N ARG A 80 5.63 7.06 -8.07
CA ARG A 80 5.07 8.41 -7.96
C ARG A 80 4.07 8.49 -6.81
N VAL A 81 4.03 9.64 -6.15
CA VAL A 81 3.05 9.98 -5.13
C VAL A 81 2.23 11.15 -5.64
N ASP A 82 0.95 10.91 -5.87
CA ASP A 82 0.00 11.96 -6.23
C ASP A 82 -0.89 12.30 -5.04
N LEU A 83 -1.56 13.44 -5.11
CA LEU A 83 -2.57 13.85 -4.15
C LEU A 83 -3.91 13.96 -4.86
N ASP A 84 -4.96 13.42 -4.26
CA ASP A 84 -6.32 13.65 -4.74
C ASP A 84 -6.82 15.07 -4.38
N ASN A 85 -8.05 15.38 -4.79
CA ASN A 85 -8.67 16.68 -4.52
C ASN A 85 -8.92 16.97 -3.02
N ARG A 86 -8.71 15.99 -2.13
CA ARG A 86 -8.77 16.11 -0.68
C ARG A 86 -7.39 16.03 -0.03
N SER A 87 -6.33 16.15 -0.82
CA SER A 87 -4.94 16.02 -0.37
C SER A 87 -4.63 14.65 0.24
N THR A 88 -5.39 13.62 -0.13
CA THR A 88 -5.09 12.24 0.27
C THR A 88 -4.05 11.67 -0.69
N LYS A 89 -3.03 11.01 -0.15
CA LYS A 89 -1.98 10.37 -0.95
C LYS A 89 -2.58 9.30 -1.85
N GLN A 90 -1.99 9.15 -3.03
CA GLN A 90 -2.20 8.05 -3.95
C GLN A 90 -0.83 7.56 -4.39
N TYR A 91 -0.59 6.25 -4.30
CA TYR A 91 0.66 5.67 -4.74
C TYR A 91 0.50 5.10 -6.13
N VAL A 92 1.49 5.36 -6.98
CA VAL A 92 1.52 4.83 -8.34
C VAL A 92 2.74 3.92 -8.49
N TYR A 93 2.51 2.74 -9.05
CA TYR A 93 3.53 1.76 -9.40
C TYR A 93 3.41 1.43 -10.89
N PHE A 94 4.46 1.72 -11.65
CA PHE A 94 4.58 1.29 -13.05
C PHE A 94 4.93 -0.19 -13.10
N VAL A 95 4.34 -0.90 -14.06
CA VAL A 95 4.49 -2.34 -14.25
C VAL A 95 5.07 -2.67 -15.62
N GLN A 96 4.89 -1.79 -16.60
CA GLN A 96 5.51 -1.90 -17.92
C GLN A 96 6.40 -0.69 -18.19
N LYS A 97 7.43 -0.90 -19.02
CA LYS A 97 8.27 0.17 -19.55
C LYS A 97 7.45 1.15 -20.40
N GLY A 98 7.89 2.40 -20.43
CA GLY A 98 7.37 3.48 -21.27
C GLY A 98 8.18 4.73 -21.04
N GLY A 99 7.62 5.90 -21.37
CA GLY A 99 8.31 7.19 -21.26
C GLY A 99 8.83 7.53 -19.86
N GLN A 100 8.29 6.90 -18.79
CA GLN A 100 8.82 7.09 -17.43
C GLN A 100 10.26 6.56 -17.25
N CYS A 101 10.73 5.71 -18.17
CA CYS A 101 12.07 5.10 -18.12
C CYS A 101 13.11 5.82 -18.99
N GLU A 102 12.67 6.78 -19.81
CA GLU A 102 13.53 7.51 -20.74
C GLU A 102 13.73 8.95 -20.26
N ASP A 103 14.89 9.52 -20.55
CA ASP A 103 15.17 10.95 -20.35
C ASP A 103 14.61 11.81 -21.50
N SER A 104 13.66 11.27 -22.28
CA SER A 104 13.09 11.87 -23.48
C SER A 104 11.67 12.39 -23.18
N ASP A 105 11.19 13.37 -23.96
CA ASP A 105 9.83 13.93 -23.84
C ASP A 105 8.72 12.93 -24.29
N GLU A 106 8.97 11.62 -24.26
CA GLU A 106 8.01 10.60 -24.64
C GLU A 106 6.81 10.63 -23.67
N GLN A 107 5.65 11.05 -24.19
CA GLN A 107 4.48 11.32 -23.36
C GLN A 107 3.75 10.05 -22.91
N SER A 108 3.96 8.92 -23.59
CA SER A 108 3.27 7.68 -23.26
C SER A 108 3.99 6.90 -22.17
N VAL A 109 3.49 7.00 -20.95
CA VAL A 109 3.92 6.13 -19.85
C VAL A 109 3.43 4.70 -20.03
N GLY A 110 4.18 3.75 -19.46
CA GLY A 110 3.79 2.34 -19.44
C GLY A 110 2.63 2.08 -18.47
N LYS A 111 2.02 0.89 -18.60
CA LYS A 111 0.95 0.43 -17.70
C LYS A 111 1.37 0.60 -16.23
N SER A 112 0.50 1.21 -15.44
CA SER A 112 0.69 1.42 -14.00
C SER A 112 -0.59 1.08 -13.22
N TYR A 113 -0.42 0.82 -11.92
CA TYR A 113 -1.53 0.76 -10.98
C TYR A 113 -1.44 1.89 -9.97
N ARG A 114 -2.59 2.43 -9.64
CA ARG A 114 -2.79 3.42 -8.59
C ARG A 114 -3.43 2.75 -7.38
N ILE A 115 -2.83 3.01 -6.21
CA ILE A 115 -3.33 2.61 -4.91
C ILE A 115 -3.92 3.84 -4.24
N TYR A 116 -5.23 3.78 -3.99
CA TYR A 116 -5.98 4.82 -3.32
C TYR A 116 -6.08 4.52 -1.84
N PHE A 117 -5.78 5.51 -1.02
CA PHE A 117 -5.94 5.43 0.42
C PHE A 117 -7.22 6.17 0.87
N ASP A 118 -7.80 5.74 1.98
CA ASP A 118 -8.82 6.52 2.69
C ASP A 118 -8.18 7.54 3.64
N ALA A 119 -9.03 8.26 4.38
CA ALA A 119 -8.58 9.29 5.33
C ALA A 119 -7.77 8.74 6.52
N LEU A 120 -7.76 7.42 6.73
CA LEU A 120 -6.98 6.73 7.76
C LEU A 120 -5.68 6.14 7.18
N GLU A 121 -5.33 6.50 5.95
CA GLU A 121 -4.20 5.95 5.21
C GLU A 121 -4.27 4.41 5.03
N LEU A 122 -5.48 3.86 4.90
CA LEU A 122 -5.72 2.45 4.57
C LEU A 122 -6.08 2.30 3.10
N VAL A 123 -5.66 1.21 2.46
CA VAL A 123 -5.98 0.95 1.04
C VAL A 123 -7.48 0.77 0.87
N ARG A 124 -8.09 1.68 0.10
CA ARG A 124 -9.49 1.61 -0.33
C ARG A 124 -9.62 0.87 -1.65
N GLU A 125 -8.71 1.12 -2.59
CA GLU A 125 -8.81 0.65 -3.96
C GLU A 125 -7.44 0.52 -4.61
N ILE A 126 -7.32 -0.43 -5.55
CA ILE A 126 -6.20 -0.57 -6.47
C ILE A 126 -6.77 -0.70 -7.88
N SER A 127 -6.42 0.21 -8.79
CA SER A 127 -6.91 0.19 -10.18
C SER A 127 -5.77 0.44 -11.16
N PRO A 128 -5.86 -0.05 -12.42
CA PRO A 128 -5.02 0.46 -13.49
C PRO A 128 -5.20 1.98 -13.63
N GLU A 129 -4.16 2.69 -14.05
CA GLU A 129 -4.31 4.04 -14.58
C GLU A 129 -4.93 3.98 -15.98
N LEU A 130 -5.88 4.89 -16.25
CA LEU A 130 -6.58 5.02 -17.53
C LEU A 130 -5.90 6.07 -18.40
#